data_AF-A0A0F0ENG0-F1
#
_entry.id   AF-A0A0F0ENG0-F1
#
_cell.length_a   1.000
_cell.length_b   1.000
_cell.length_c   1.000
_cell.angle_alpha   90.00
_cell.angle_beta   90.00
_cell.angle_gamma   90.00
#
_symmetry.space_group_name_H-M   'P 1'
#
loop_
_entity.id
_entity.type
_entity.pdbx_description
1 polymer ?
#
loop_
_entity_poly.entity_id
_entity_poly.type
_entity_poly.pdbx_seq_one_letter_code
_entity_poly.pdbx_strand_id
1 'polypeptide(L)'
;MAASRWIQYAAPMLLFGSSLLLATVPRGDLSAEAGRRLHRPLAATALLGSLATLGWLPLEVGMAAGNWGAVTDSGMVAAFVLRTGIGQAWAFRAAIALVTAGLALAVPPGRPAVLAASSGLLLATFALSGHAAMHDGTLAWQQGSVDALHLLCAGYWLGALIPFCFFLRALRDARQRKEAANALRRFSYAGHVAVAGVLVTGCVNTALVLDGWPVHWQSPYQALLAGKIAVAALMVSIALVNRYVLVPRLRIDPDGATNTIRRRTIAEVVLGMAALGLVSVFGMLDPV
;
A
#
# COMPACT_ATOMS: atom_id res chain seq x y z
N MET A 1 -14.93 -9.95 6.70
CA MET A 1 -14.77 -8.75 5.83
C MET A 1 -13.44 -8.02 6.05
N ALA A 2 -13.13 -7.55 7.27
CA ALA A 2 -11.92 -6.78 7.57
C ALA A 2 -10.60 -7.41 7.06
N ALA A 3 -10.41 -8.72 7.27
CA ALA A 3 -9.22 -9.43 6.80
C ALA A 3 -9.07 -9.42 5.26
N SER A 4 -10.16 -9.58 4.50
CA SER A 4 -10.12 -9.48 3.04
C SER A 4 -9.75 -8.06 2.59
N ARG A 5 -10.36 -7.03 3.20
CA ARG A 5 -10.01 -5.61 2.93
C ARG A 5 -8.53 -5.35 3.22
N TRP A 6 -8.02 -5.86 4.34
CA TRP A 6 -6.62 -5.71 4.70
C TRP A 6 -5.67 -6.29 3.65
N ILE A 7 -5.93 -7.51 3.16
CA ILE A 7 -5.13 -8.13 2.09
C ILE A 7 -5.26 -7.32 0.79
N GLN A 8 -6.47 -6.87 0.45
CA GLN A 8 -6.75 -6.06 -0.74
C GLN A 8 -5.97 -4.73 -0.77
N TYR A 9 -5.70 -4.11 0.38
CA TYR A 9 -4.82 -2.94 0.45
C TYR A 9 -3.34 -3.34 0.51
N ALA A 10 -2.97 -4.26 1.39
CA ALA A 10 -1.58 -4.62 1.64
C ALA A 10 -0.88 -5.18 0.41
N ALA A 11 -1.53 -6.10 -0.31
CA ALA A 11 -0.93 -6.76 -1.47
C ALA A 11 -0.48 -5.79 -2.57
N PRO A 12 -1.36 -4.93 -3.13
CA PRO A 12 -0.95 -3.97 -4.15
C PRO A 12 0.01 -2.91 -3.62
N MET A 13 -0.05 -2.52 -2.34
CA MET A 13 0.93 -1.59 -1.75
C MET A 13 2.34 -2.18 -1.72
N LEU A 14 2.48 -3.41 -1.24
CA LEU A 14 3.76 -4.12 -1.19
C LEU A 14 4.32 -4.36 -2.60
N LEU A 15 3.44 -4.72 -3.54
CA LEU A 15 3.79 -4.92 -4.94
C LEU A 15 4.25 -3.61 -5.60
N PHE A 16 3.47 -2.54 -5.46
CA PHE A 16 3.74 -1.24 -6.05
C PHE A 16 5.06 -0.65 -5.56
N GLY A 17 5.23 -0.51 -4.24
CA GLY A 17 6.45 0.11 -3.70
C GLY A 17 7.70 -0.71 -4.00
N SER A 18 7.61 -2.05 -3.93
CA SER A 18 8.74 -2.91 -4.25
C SER A 18 9.15 -2.78 -5.71
N SER A 19 8.19 -2.91 -6.62
CA SER A 19 8.40 -2.84 -8.06
C SER A 19 8.85 -1.45 -8.51
N LEU A 20 8.31 -0.38 -7.93
CA LEU A 20 8.69 0.99 -8.27
C LEU A 20 10.12 1.32 -7.82
N LEU A 21 10.55 0.86 -6.63
CA LEU A 21 11.95 1.01 -6.24
C LEU A 21 12.86 0.24 -7.21
N LEU A 22 12.58 -1.03 -7.49
CA LEU A 22 13.38 -1.83 -8.41
C LEU A 22 13.45 -1.23 -9.82
N ALA A 23 12.39 -0.56 -10.28
CA ALA A 23 12.35 0.11 -11.58
C ALA A 23 13.17 1.41 -11.65
N THR A 24 13.39 2.08 -10.51
CA THR A 24 14.08 3.37 -10.45
C THR A 24 15.57 3.26 -10.10
N VAL A 25 16.00 2.10 -9.60
CA VAL A 25 17.42 1.79 -9.39
C VAL A 25 18.09 1.51 -10.75
N PRO A 26 19.31 2.05 -11.00
CA PRO A 26 20.05 1.75 -12.23
C PRO A 26 20.21 0.25 -12.44
N ARG A 27 20.11 -0.19 -13.70
CA ARG A 27 20.33 -1.59 -14.06
C ARG A 27 21.78 -1.98 -13.79
N GLY A 28 21.95 -3.10 -13.11
CA GLY A 28 23.21 -3.67 -12.67
C GLY A 28 22.99 -5.02 -12.01
N ASP A 29 24.06 -5.74 -11.68
CA ASP A 29 23.99 -7.12 -11.19
C ASP A 29 23.18 -7.22 -9.89
N LEU A 30 23.34 -6.24 -8.99
CA LEU A 30 22.63 -6.22 -7.72
C LEU A 30 21.12 -6.01 -7.91
N SER A 31 20.74 -5.09 -8.80
CA SER A 31 19.33 -4.82 -9.13
C SER A 31 18.65 -6.02 -9.79
N ALA A 32 19.37 -6.74 -10.66
CA ALA A 32 18.89 -7.94 -11.32
C ALA A 32 18.73 -9.10 -10.32
N GLU A 33 19.67 -9.26 -9.39
CA GLU A 33 19.56 -10.23 -8.31
C GLU A 33 18.41 -9.90 -7.36
N ALA A 34 18.23 -8.63 -6.98
CA ALA A 34 17.09 -8.19 -6.19
C ALA A 34 15.76 -8.54 -6.89
N GLY A 35 15.65 -8.24 -8.19
CA GLY A 35 14.50 -8.58 -9.01
C GLY A 35 14.21 -10.07 -9.03
N ARG A 36 15.22 -10.92 -9.25
CA ARG A 36 15.07 -12.39 -9.23
C ARG A 36 14.62 -12.91 -7.87
N ARG A 37 15.25 -12.46 -6.78
CA ARG A 37 14.92 -12.95 -5.42
C ARG A 37 13.53 -12.52 -4.96
N LEU A 38 13.11 -11.31 -5.32
CA LEU A 38 11.81 -10.76 -4.91
C LEU A 38 10.67 -11.18 -5.84
N HIS A 39 10.94 -11.66 -7.04
CA HIS A 39 9.91 -12.04 -8.00
C HIS A 39 8.88 -13.04 -7.45
N ARG A 40 9.32 -14.17 -6.87
CA ARG A 40 8.40 -15.17 -6.32
C ARG A 40 7.54 -14.62 -5.17
N PRO A 41 8.09 -13.94 -4.14
CA PRO A 41 7.29 -13.28 -3.11
C PRO A 41 6.29 -12.25 -3.68
N LEU A 42 6.69 -11.46 -4.67
CA LEU A 42 5.83 -10.45 -5.30
C LEU A 42 4.70 -11.09 -6.12
N ALA A 43 4.98 -12.18 -6.84
CA ALA A 43 3.96 -12.94 -7.56
C ALA A 43 2.96 -13.61 -6.60
N ALA A 44 3.43 -14.20 -5.50
CA ALA A 44 2.56 -14.73 -4.45
C ALA A 44 1.69 -13.63 -3.83
N THR A 45 2.25 -12.44 -3.60
CA THR A 45 1.51 -11.27 -3.10
C THR A 45 0.43 -10.84 -4.08
N ALA A 46 0.74 -10.77 -5.37
CA ALA A 46 -0.23 -10.45 -6.42
C ALA A 46 -1.39 -11.46 -6.45
N LEU A 47 -1.08 -12.76 -6.39
CA LEU A 47 -2.09 -13.82 -6.33
C LEU A 47 -2.98 -13.72 -5.09
N LEU A 48 -2.39 -13.52 -3.91
CA LEU A 48 -3.15 -13.35 -2.67
C LEU A 48 -4.06 -12.11 -2.73
N GLY A 49 -3.58 -11.00 -3.30
CA GLY A 49 -4.38 -9.80 -3.53
C GLY A 49 -5.57 -10.05 -4.46
N SER A 50 -5.35 -10.77 -5.56
CA SER A 50 -6.41 -11.13 -6.51
C SER A 50 -7.44 -12.07 -5.88
N LEU A 51 -6.99 -13.09 -5.14
CA LEU A 51 -7.89 -13.99 -4.41
C LEU A 51 -8.71 -13.26 -3.35
N ALA A 52 -8.09 -12.33 -2.60
CA ALA A 52 -8.80 -11.51 -1.62
C ALA A 52 -9.82 -10.57 -2.27
N THR A 53 -9.50 -10.02 -3.45
CA THR A 53 -10.40 -9.18 -4.26
C THR A 53 -11.60 -10.00 -4.74
N LEU A 54 -11.37 -11.18 -5.30
CA LEU A 54 -12.44 -12.07 -5.78
C LEU A 54 -13.31 -12.57 -4.62
N GLY A 55 -12.68 -13.00 -3.52
CA GLY A 55 -13.37 -13.48 -2.33
C GLY A 55 -14.14 -12.41 -1.56
N TRP A 56 -13.96 -11.12 -1.89
CA TRP A 56 -14.72 -10.04 -1.27
C TRP A 56 -16.16 -9.96 -1.79
N LEU A 57 -16.39 -10.19 -3.09
CA LEU A 57 -17.72 -10.12 -3.70
C LEU A 57 -18.77 -11.01 -2.98
N PRO A 58 -18.54 -12.31 -2.77
CA PRO A 58 -19.54 -13.15 -2.10
C PRO A 58 -19.80 -12.71 -0.64
N LEU A 59 -18.80 -12.16 0.04
CA LEU A 59 -18.98 -11.61 1.39
C LEU A 59 -19.89 -10.38 1.38
N GLU A 60 -19.67 -9.48 0.42
CA GLU A 60 -20.45 -8.25 0.29
C GLU A 60 -21.89 -8.56 -0.13
N VAL A 61 -22.09 -9.42 -1.13
CA VAL A 61 -23.43 -9.82 -1.59
C VAL A 61 -24.21 -10.51 -0.48
N GLY A 62 -23.61 -11.47 0.23
CA GLY A 62 -24.28 -12.18 1.31
C GLY A 62 -24.68 -11.28 2.48
N MET A 63 -23.83 -10.30 2.82
CA MET A 63 -24.13 -9.31 3.84
C MET A 63 -25.20 -8.31 3.40
N ALA A 64 -25.09 -7.75 2.19
CA ALA A 64 -26.04 -6.77 1.66
C ALA A 64 -27.44 -7.37 1.50
N ALA A 65 -27.54 -8.65 1.11
CA ALA A 65 -28.80 -9.35 0.97
C ALA A 65 -29.37 -9.89 2.30
N GLY A 66 -28.59 -9.88 3.39
CA GLY A 66 -28.94 -10.49 4.67
C GLY A 66 -29.12 -12.02 4.62
N ASN A 67 -28.74 -12.66 3.50
CA ASN A 67 -28.87 -14.10 3.30
C ASN A 67 -27.74 -14.62 2.39
N TRP A 68 -27.19 -15.78 2.73
CA TRP A 68 -26.08 -16.38 1.97
C TRP A 68 -26.53 -17.08 0.68
N GLY A 69 -27.82 -17.37 0.52
CA GLY A 69 -28.38 -17.92 -0.71
C GLY A 69 -28.22 -16.98 -1.92
N ALA A 70 -28.23 -15.67 -1.67
CA ALA A 70 -27.99 -14.63 -2.66
C ALA A 70 -26.61 -14.74 -3.35
N VAL A 71 -25.62 -15.39 -2.73
CA VAL A 71 -24.29 -15.58 -3.31
C VAL A 71 -24.32 -16.59 -4.46
N THR A 72 -25.25 -17.54 -4.42
CA THR A 72 -25.42 -18.55 -5.47
C THR A 72 -26.46 -18.15 -6.53
N ASP A 73 -27.22 -17.08 -6.28
CA ASP A 73 -28.17 -16.53 -7.24
C ASP A 73 -27.43 -15.63 -8.25
N SER A 74 -27.28 -16.14 -9.48
CA SER A 74 -26.57 -15.42 -10.55
C SER A 74 -27.24 -14.10 -10.93
N GLY A 75 -28.56 -14.00 -10.79
CA GLY A 75 -29.33 -12.77 -11.02
C GLY A 75 -29.02 -11.70 -9.98
N MET A 76 -28.99 -12.08 -8.69
CA MET A 76 -28.63 -11.16 -7.61
C MET A 76 -27.17 -10.72 -7.68
N VAL A 77 -26.25 -11.65 -7.94
CA VAL A 77 -24.82 -11.31 -8.10
C VAL A 77 -24.62 -10.38 -9.31
N ALA A 78 -25.24 -10.69 -10.45
CA ALA A 78 -25.16 -9.83 -11.63
C ALA A 78 -25.78 -8.45 -11.38
N ALA A 79 -26.92 -8.38 -10.69
CA ALA A 79 -27.54 -7.11 -10.33
C ALA A 79 -26.63 -6.28 -9.41
N PHE A 80 -26.01 -6.90 -8.40
CA PHE A 80 -25.06 -6.22 -7.53
C PHE A 80 -23.87 -5.66 -8.32
N VAL A 81 -23.22 -6.48 -9.16
CA VAL A 81 -22.03 -6.08 -9.92
C VAL A 81 -22.35 -5.01 -10.97
N LEU A 82 -23.46 -5.16 -11.71
CA LEU A 82 -23.75 -4.31 -12.87
C LEU A 82 -24.54 -3.06 -12.52
N ARG A 83 -25.33 -3.07 -11.44
CA ARG A 83 -26.27 -1.97 -11.11
C ARG A 83 -25.86 -1.14 -9.90
N THR A 84 -24.80 -1.51 -9.17
CA THR A 84 -24.30 -0.72 -8.04
C THR A 84 -22.93 -0.12 -8.36
N GLY A 85 -22.69 1.12 -7.92
CA GLY A 85 -21.38 1.76 -8.11
C GLY A 85 -20.24 0.98 -7.43
N ILE A 86 -20.50 0.42 -6.25
CA ILE A 86 -19.56 -0.43 -5.52
C ILE A 86 -19.23 -1.71 -6.32
N GLY A 87 -20.24 -2.36 -6.90
CA GLY A 87 -20.07 -3.56 -7.74
C GLY A 87 -19.29 -3.28 -9.02
N GLN A 88 -19.56 -2.15 -9.68
CA GLN A 88 -18.83 -1.73 -10.88
C GLN A 88 -17.36 -1.40 -10.59
N ALA A 89 -17.10 -0.66 -9.50
CA ALA A 89 -15.74 -0.38 -9.03
C ALA A 89 -14.99 -1.67 -8.67
N TRP A 90 -15.66 -2.62 -8.02
CA TRP A 90 -15.10 -3.94 -7.74
C TRP A 90 -14.77 -4.71 -9.03
N ALA A 91 -15.66 -4.73 -10.03
CA ALA A 91 -15.42 -5.45 -11.28
C ALA A 91 -14.18 -4.92 -12.00
N PHE A 92 -14.04 -3.60 -12.06
CA PHE A 92 -12.84 -2.96 -12.62
C PHE A 92 -11.57 -3.31 -11.85
N ARG A 93 -11.64 -3.27 -10.51
CA ARG A 93 -10.55 -3.68 -9.63
C ARG A 93 -10.16 -5.14 -9.81
N ALA A 94 -11.14 -6.04 -9.89
CA ALA A 94 -10.93 -7.48 -10.09
C ALA A 94 -10.23 -7.76 -11.42
N ALA A 95 -10.64 -7.09 -12.50
CA ALA A 95 -9.98 -7.20 -13.80
C ALA A 95 -8.51 -6.77 -13.73
N ILE A 96 -8.22 -5.60 -13.11
CA ILE A 96 -6.84 -5.11 -12.96
C ILE A 96 -6.02 -6.00 -12.02
N ALA A 97 -6.61 -6.56 -10.97
CA ALA A 97 -5.96 -7.51 -10.07
C ALA A 97 -5.55 -8.79 -10.80
N LEU A 98 -6.44 -9.36 -11.62
CA LEU A 98 -6.15 -10.52 -12.46
C LEU A 98 -5.05 -10.24 -13.48
N VAL A 99 -5.11 -9.09 -14.16
CA VAL A 99 -4.04 -8.66 -15.08
C VAL A 99 -2.71 -8.51 -14.34
N THR A 100 -2.72 -7.88 -13.15
CA THR A 100 -1.51 -7.71 -12.34
C THR A 100 -0.92 -9.04 -11.87
N ALA A 101 -1.75 -10.00 -11.46
CA ALA A 101 -1.31 -11.34 -11.12
C ALA A 101 -0.76 -12.10 -12.33
N GLY A 102 -1.44 -12.01 -13.48
CA GLY A 102 -0.96 -12.58 -14.74
C GLY A 102 0.39 -12.02 -15.15
N LEU A 103 0.57 -10.69 -15.06
CA LEU A 103 1.85 -10.04 -15.30
C LEU A 103 2.91 -10.49 -14.29
N ALA A 104 2.56 -10.63 -13.01
CA ALA A 104 3.51 -11.06 -11.98
C ALA A 104 4.00 -12.50 -12.19
N LEU A 105 3.19 -13.36 -12.82
CA LEU A 105 3.54 -14.74 -13.15
C LEU A 105 4.26 -14.87 -14.51
N ALA A 106 3.86 -14.08 -15.50
CA ALA A 106 4.35 -14.20 -16.88
C ALA A 106 5.58 -13.33 -17.18
N VAL A 107 5.72 -12.19 -16.50
CA VAL A 107 6.79 -11.23 -16.80
C VAL A 107 8.07 -11.63 -16.07
N PRO A 108 9.19 -11.79 -16.79
CA PRO A 108 10.47 -12.08 -16.16
C PRO A 108 10.89 -11.00 -15.15
N PRO A 109 11.68 -11.34 -14.12
CA PRO A 109 12.13 -10.42 -13.07
C PRO A 109 12.83 -9.13 -13.54
N GLY A 110 13.19 -9.03 -14.83
CA GLY A 110 13.85 -7.87 -15.43
C GLY A 110 12.94 -6.70 -15.86
N ARG A 111 11.61 -6.78 -15.67
CA ARG A 111 10.67 -5.69 -16.04
C ARG A 111 9.84 -5.17 -14.86
N PRO A 112 10.47 -4.69 -13.77
CA PRO A 112 9.75 -4.22 -12.57
C PRO A 112 8.83 -3.02 -12.83
N ALA A 113 9.11 -2.21 -13.86
CA ALA A 113 8.28 -1.06 -14.21
C ALA A 113 6.85 -1.44 -14.64
N VAL A 114 6.68 -2.59 -15.31
CA VAL A 114 5.36 -3.08 -15.74
C VAL A 114 4.51 -3.43 -14.52
N LEU A 115 5.09 -4.13 -13.55
CA LEU A 115 4.41 -4.46 -12.30
C LEU A 115 4.14 -3.21 -11.46
N ALA A 116 5.06 -2.25 -11.43
CA ALA A 116 4.83 -0.97 -10.76
C ALA A 116 3.63 -0.23 -11.37
N ALA A 117 3.54 -0.16 -12.70
CA ALA A 117 2.42 0.50 -13.36
C ALA A 117 1.09 -0.22 -13.10
N SER A 118 1.04 -1.55 -13.23
CA SER A 118 -0.22 -2.29 -13.06
C SER A 118 -0.70 -2.31 -11.60
N SER A 119 0.22 -2.47 -10.64
CA SER A 119 -0.12 -2.42 -9.21
C SER A 119 -0.43 -1.01 -8.71
N GLY A 120 0.21 0.02 -9.29
CA GLY A 120 -0.14 1.42 -9.04
C GLY A 120 -1.55 1.74 -9.56
N LEU A 121 -1.88 1.27 -10.76
CA LEU A 121 -3.25 1.36 -11.29
C LEU A 121 -4.24 0.62 -10.39
N LEU A 122 -3.88 -0.59 -9.92
CA LEU A 122 -4.70 -1.36 -8.98
C LEU A 122 -4.96 -0.58 -7.68
N LEU A 123 -3.95 0.08 -7.11
CA LEU A 123 -4.11 0.96 -5.94
C LEU A 123 -5.05 2.13 -6.23
N ALA A 124 -4.89 2.78 -7.38
CA ALA A 124 -5.74 3.90 -7.76
C ALA A 124 -7.22 3.51 -7.89
N THR A 125 -7.54 2.26 -8.24
CA THR A 125 -8.95 1.79 -8.28
C THR A 125 -9.65 1.83 -6.93
N PHE A 126 -8.91 1.87 -5.81
CA PHE A 126 -9.54 2.00 -4.49
C PHE A 126 -10.19 3.36 -4.31
N ALA A 127 -9.72 4.41 -4.99
CA ALA A 127 -10.35 5.73 -4.98
C ALA A 127 -11.71 5.78 -5.70
N LEU A 128 -12.03 4.76 -6.52
CA LEU A 128 -13.35 4.63 -7.16
C LEU A 128 -14.44 4.16 -6.19
N SER A 129 -14.07 3.84 -4.95
CA SER A 129 -14.97 3.36 -3.91
C SER A 129 -14.60 3.98 -2.57
N GLY A 130 -15.55 4.26 -1.70
CA GLY A 130 -15.29 4.93 -0.42
C GLY A 130 -15.86 6.34 -0.42
N HIS A 131 -15.25 7.25 0.33
CA HIS A 131 -15.87 8.55 0.62
C HIS A 131 -15.99 9.42 -0.65
N ALA A 132 -15.08 9.29 -1.62
CA ALA A 132 -15.22 9.92 -2.93
C ALA A 132 -16.49 9.48 -3.68
N ALA A 133 -16.96 8.24 -3.48
CA ALA A 133 -18.19 7.73 -4.09
C ALA A 133 -19.47 8.17 -3.34
N MET A 134 -19.32 8.87 -2.20
CA MET A 134 -20.43 9.45 -1.44
C MET A 134 -20.75 10.90 -1.89
N HIS A 135 -19.89 11.48 -2.73
CA HIS A 135 -20.08 12.83 -3.27
C HIS A 135 -20.31 12.76 -4.78
N ASP A 136 -20.95 13.80 -5.33
CA ASP A 136 -21.13 13.99 -6.76
C ASP A 136 -20.21 15.11 -7.29
N GLY A 137 -19.98 15.11 -8.61
CA GLY A 137 -19.34 16.23 -9.30
C GLY A 137 -17.86 16.44 -8.96
N THR A 138 -17.46 17.70 -8.78
CA THR A 138 -16.04 18.08 -8.62
C THR A 138 -15.44 17.60 -7.30
N LEU A 139 -16.24 17.51 -6.24
CA LEU A 139 -15.78 17.05 -4.92
C LEU A 139 -15.39 15.57 -4.93
N ALA A 140 -16.15 14.74 -5.65
CA ALA A 140 -15.82 13.32 -5.86
C ALA A 140 -14.45 13.14 -6.52
N TRP A 141 -14.16 13.94 -7.56
CA TRP A 141 -12.87 13.93 -8.26
C TRP A 141 -11.71 14.41 -7.38
N GLN A 142 -11.92 15.47 -6.60
CA GLN A 142 -10.91 15.98 -5.68
C GLN A 142 -10.56 14.94 -4.61
N GLN A 143 -11.57 14.41 -3.92
CA GLN A 143 -11.35 13.43 -2.86
C GLN A 143 -10.78 12.12 -3.41
N GLY A 144 -11.28 11.63 -4.55
CA GLY A 144 -10.73 10.45 -5.20
C GLY A 144 -9.27 10.64 -5.62
N SER A 145 -8.89 11.83 -6.09
CA SER A 145 -7.49 12.12 -6.44
C SER A 145 -6.58 12.16 -5.21
N VAL A 146 -7.05 12.73 -4.10
CA VAL A 146 -6.32 12.75 -2.83
C VAL A 146 -6.18 11.33 -2.27
N ASP A 147 -7.24 10.53 -2.30
CA ASP A 147 -7.23 9.12 -1.89
C ASP A 147 -6.25 8.28 -2.71
N ALA A 148 -6.31 8.40 -4.04
CA ALA A 148 -5.39 7.70 -4.93
C ALA A 148 -3.94 8.10 -4.66
N LEU A 149 -3.66 9.40 -4.52
CA LEU A 149 -2.32 9.90 -4.22
C LEU A 149 -1.85 9.42 -2.83
N HIS A 150 -2.71 9.45 -1.81
CA HIS A 150 -2.41 8.93 -0.48
C HIS A 150 -2.01 7.46 -0.54
N LEU A 151 -2.79 6.63 -1.23
CA LEU A 151 -2.52 5.20 -1.38
C LEU A 151 -1.26 4.91 -2.17
N LEU A 152 -0.97 5.67 -3.23
CA LEU A 152 0.27 5.54 -4.00
C LEU A 152 1.48 5.92 -3.14
N CYS A 153 1.43 7.06 -2.43
CA CYS A 153 2.51 7.48 -1.54
C CYS A 153 2.73 6.49 -0.39
N ALA A 154 1.66 6.04 0.26
CA ALA A 154 1.75 5.04 1.33
C ALA A 154 2.23 3.68 0.80
N GLY A 155 1.78 3.30 -0.40
CA GLY A 155 2.18 2.08 -1.09
C GLY A 155 3.66 2.09 -1.43
N TYR A 156 4.18 3.21 -1.94
CA TYR A 156 5.62 3.37 -2.15
C TYR A 156 6.37 3.28 -0.83
N TRP A 157 5.96 4.03 0.20
CA TRP A 157 6.66 4.05 1.49
C TRP A 157 6.75 2.64 2.07
N LEU A 158 5.64 1.91 2.20
CA LEU A 158 5.64 0.57 2.79
C LEU A 158 6.29 -0.48 1.89
N GLY A 159 5.90 -0.54 0.61
CA GLY A 159 6.37 -1.58 -0.29
C GLY A 159 7.87 -1.48 -0.57
N ALA A 160 8.41 -0.26 -0.69
CA ALA A 160 9.83 -0.08 -0.99
C ALA A 160 10.76 -0.50 0.17
N LEU A 161 10.25 -0.66 1.41
CA LEU A 161 11.03 -1.15 2.54
C LEU A 161 11.54 -2.59 2.36
N ILE A 162 10.84 -3.40 1.56
CA ILE A 162 11.24 -4.79 1.26
C ILE A 162 12.56 -4.81 0.46
N PRO A 163 12.64 -4.26 -0.76
CA PRO A 163 13.90 -4.17 -1.49
C PRO A 163 14.94 -3.27 -0.80
N PHE A 164 14.52 -2.27 -0.01
CA PHE A 164 15.45 -1.51 0.83
C PHE A 164 16.27 -2.42 1.76
N CYS A 165 15.61 -3.37 2.46
CA CYS A 165 16.32 -4.32 3.32
C CYS A 165 17.31 -5.21 2.55
N PHE A 166 17.01 -5.52 1.29
CA PHE A 166 17.91 -6.25 0.41
C PHE A 166 19.16 -5.42 0.08
N PHE A 167 18.98 -4.18 -0.38
CA PHE A 167 20.10 -3.29 -0.70
C PHE A 167 20.92 -2.88 0.53
N LEU A 168 20.28 -2.73 1.69
CA LEU A 168 20.96 -2.43 2.94
C LEU A 168 21.95 -3.53 3.33
N ARG A 169 21.58 -4.80 3.16
CA ARG A 169 22.48 -5.95 3.41
C ARG A 169 23.66 -5.95 2.44
N ALA A 170 23.42 -5.58 1.18
CA ALA A 170 24.45 -5.53 0.14
C ALA A 170 25.53 -4.45 0.38
N LEU A 171 25.31 -3.50 1.31
CA LEU A 171 26.37 -2.56 1.73
C LEU A 171 27.58 -3.24 2.38
N ARG A 172 27.39 -4.46 2.91
CA ARG A 172 28.46 -5.24 3.56
C ARG A 172 29.41 -5.91 2.55
N ASP A 173 28.97 -6.10 1.31
CA ASP A 173 29.82 -6.63 0.25
C ASP A 173 30.52 -5.48 -0.48
N ALA A 174 31.86 -5.45 -0.39
CA ALA A 174 32.69 -4.44 -1.04
C ALA A 174 32.44 -4.32 -2.55
N ARG A 175 32.11 -5.43 -3.22
CA ARG A 175 31.83 -5.46 -4.67
C ARG A 175 30.50 -4.79 -5.01
N GLN A 176 29.50 -4.93 -4.13
CA GLN A 176 28.13 -4.46 -4.36
C GLN A 176 27.85 -3.09 -3.71
N ARG A 177 28.73 -2.63 -2.80
CA ARG A 177 28.54 -1.44 -1.97
C ARG A 177 28.17 -0.17 -2.76
N LYS A 178 28.77 0.04 -3.93
CA LYS A 178 28.48 1.22 -4.77
C LYS A 178 27.06 1.18 -5.34
N GLU A 179 26.64 0.04 -5.89
CA GLU A 179 25.28 -0.15 -6.40
C GLU A 179 24.24 -0.08 -5.28
N ALA A 180 24.52 -0.72 -4.14
CA ALA A 180 23.69 -0.67 -2.94
C ALA A 180 23.50 0.78 -2.44
N ALA A 181 24.59 1.56 -2.33
CA ALA A 181 24.53 2.96 -1.91
C ALA A 181 23.74 3.83 -2.91
N ASN A 182 23.82 3.56 -4.21
CA ASN A 182 23.00 4.24 -5.22
C ASN A 182 21.51 3.92 -5.05
N ALA A 183 21.17 2.64 -4.85
CA ALA A 183 19.80 2.20 -4.63
C ALA A 183 19.19 2.82 -3.38
N LEU A 184 19.93 2.82 -2.26
CA LEU A 184 19.48 3.42 -1.00
C LEU A 184 19.33 4.95 -1.09
N ARG A 185 20.13 5.64 -1.92
CA ARG A 185 19.96 7.07 -2.22
C ARG A 185 18.66 7.33 -3.00
N ARG A 186 18.35 6.51 -4.02
CA ARG A 186 17.10 6.60 -4.78
C ARG A 186 15.88 6.37 -3.89
N PHE A 187 15.92 5.31 -3.08
CA PHE A 187 14.91 5.05 -2.05
C PHE A 187 14.74 6.26 -1.14
N SER A 188 15.83 6.83 -0.64
CA SER A 188 15.73 7.93 0.31
C SER A 188 15.09 9.17 -0.30
N TYR A 189 15.42 9.54 -1.55
CA TYR A 189 14.82 10.72 -2.18
C TYR A 189 13.31 10.54 -2.36
N ALA A 190 12.90 9.45 -3.00
CA ALA A 190 11.50 9.15 -3.24
C ALA A 190 10.73 8.87 -1.93
N GLY A 191 11.41 8.34 -0.90
CA GLY A 191 10.85 8.12 0.42
C GLY A 191 10.43 9.41 1.12
N HIS A 192 11.19 10.50 1.00
CA HIS A 192 10.77 11.80 1.56
C HIS A 192 9.53 12.33 0.84
N VAL A 193 9.52 12.24 -0.49
CA VAL A 193 8.36 12.66 -1.30
C VAL A 193 7.13 11.84 -0.91
N ALA A 194 7.27 10.53 -0.75
CA ALA A 194 6.18 9.65 -0.34
C ALA A 194 5.69 9.96 1.08
N VAL A 195 6.58 10.12 2.06
CA VAL A 195 6.18 10.47 3.45
C VAL A 195 5.48 11.83 3.48
N ALA A 196 6.03 12.85 2.81
CA ALA A 196 5.39 14.16 2.72
C ALA A 196 4.01 14.07 2.04
N GLY A 197 3.91 13.30 0.95
CA GLY A 197 2.65 13.03 0.25
C GLY A 197 1.62 12.38 1.17
N VAL A 198 1.99 11.34 1.93
CA VAL A 198 1.10 10.69 2.90
C VAL A 198 0.59 11.68 3.95
N LEU A 199 1.47 12.53 4.49
CA LEU A 199 1.08 13.51 5.51
C LEU A 199 0.12 14.56 4.95
N VAL A 200 0.46 15.18 3.82
CA VAL A 200 -0.37 16.23 3.21
C VAL A 200 -1.73 15.66 2.80
N THR A 201 -1.74 14.56 2.05
CA THR A 201 -2.99 13.92 1.61
C THR A 201 -3.79 13.36 2.78
N GLY A 202 -3.12 12.86 3.83
CA GLY A 202 -3.78 12.38 5.04
C GLY A 202 -4.48 13.49 5.81
N CYS A 203 -3.87 14.67 5.93
CA CYS A 203 -4.48 15.86 6.50
C CYS A 203 -5.70 16.29 5.68
N VAL A 204 -5.57 16.37 4.35
CA VAL A 204 -6.67 16.76 3.45
C VAL A 204 -7.82 15.76 3.56
N ASN A 205 -7.55 14.45 3.50
CA ASN A 205 -8.56 13.42 3.69
C ASN A 205 -9.27 13.52 5.03
N THR A 206 -8.52 13.72 6.12
CA THR A 206 -9.12 13.87 7.46
C THR A 206 -10.06 15.07 7.52
N ALA A 207 -9.66 16.20 6.91
CA ALA A 207 -10.47 17.40 6.85
C ALA A 207 -11.74 17.21 6.00
N LEU A 208 -11.63 16.57 4.84
CA LEU A 208 -12.76 16.30 3.94
C LEU A 208 -13.77 15.33 4.56
N VAL A 209 -13.30 14.36 5.35
CA VAL A 209 -14.17 13.31 5.91
C VAL A 209 -14.86 13.72 7.20
N LEU A 210 -14.20 14.47 8.08
CA LEU A 210 -14.77 14.86 9.37
C LEU A 210 -15.64 16.11 9.32
N ASP A 211 -15.59 16.87 8.21
CA ASP A 211 -16.42 18.05 7.91
C ASP A 211 -16.56 19.08 9.07
N GLY A 212 -15.54 19.21 9.91
CA GLY A 212 -15.45 20.22 10.97
C GLY A 212 -14.92 19.73 12.32
N TRP A 213 -14.73 20.69 13.24
CA TRP A 213 -14.40 20.49 14.65
C TRP A 213 -15.69 20.70 15.48
N PRO A 214 -15.98 19.92 16.54
CA PRO A 214 -15.06 19.15 17.38
C PRO A 214 -14.95 17.65 17.09
N VAL A 215 -13.79 17.08 17.46
CA VAL A 215 -13.56 15.63 17.49
C VAL A 215 -14.44 14.97 18.55
N HIS A 216 -15.25 14.01 18.13
CA HIS A 216 -16.09 13.20 18.98
C HIS A 216 -15.35 11.93 19.40
N TRP A 217 -14.68 11.98 20.56
CA TRP A 217 -13.93 10.82 21.10
C TRP A 217 -14.78 9.57 21.39
N GLN A 218 -16.10 9.72 21.45
CA GLN A 218 -17.04 8.60 21.59
C GLN A 218 -17.27 7.86 20.26
N SER A 219 -16.99 8.50 19.12
CA SER A 219 -17.11 7.87 17.81
C SER A 219 -16.00 6.83 17.62
N PRO A 220 -16.34 5.53 17.44
CA PRO A 220 -15.33 4.49 17.22
C PRO A 220 -14.49 4.74 15.96
N TYR A 221 -15.07 5.38 14.94
CA TYR A 221 -14.37 5.79 13.73
C TYR A 221 -13.24 6.77 14.06
N GLN A 222 -13.56 7.86 14.77
CA GLN A 222 -12.59 8.91 15.09
C GLN A 222 -11.50 8.40 16.04
N ALA A 223 -11.83 7.53 16.99
CA ALA A 223 -10.84 6.90 17.87
C ALA A 223 -9.84 6.03 17.09
N LEU A 224 -10.32 5.20 16.15
CA LEU A 224 -9.46 4.36 15.31
C LEU A 224 -8.64 5.19 14.30
N LEU A 225 -9.21 6.27 13.78
CA LEU A 225 -8.49 7.23 12.93
C LEU A 225 -7.35 7.91 13.71
N ALA A 226 -7.60 8.35 14.95
CA ALA A 226 -6.58 8.91 15.83
C ALA A 226 -5.47 7.88 16.11
N GLY A 227 -5.83 6.61 16.34
CA GLY A 227 -4.88 5.51 16.45
C GLY A 227 -4.01 5.35 15.19
N LYS A 228 -4.61 5.42 13.99
CA LYS A 228 -3.87 5.36 12.71
C LYS A 228 -2.90 6.53 12.58
N ILE A 229 -3.32 7.75 12.95
CA ILE A 229 -2.46 8.94 12.92
C ILE A 229 -1.28 8.79 13.89
N ALA A 230 -1.52 8.29 15.11
CA ALA A 230 -0.46 8.03 16.09
C ALA A 230 0.56 7.00 15.58
N VAL A 231 0.09 5.91 14.95
CA VAL A 231 0.95 4.91 14.30
C VAL A 231 1.77 5.54 13.18
N ALA A 232 1.16 6.37 12.33
CA ALA A 232 1.87 7.07 11.25
C ALA A 232 2.93 8.03 11.81
N ALA A 233 2.63 8.80 12.85
CA ALA A 233 3.58 9.70 13.51
C ALA A 233 4.78 8.94 14.11
N LEU A 234 4.53 7.77 14.71
CA LEU A 234 5.60 6.89 15.20
C LEU A 234 6.47 6.38 14.05
N MET A 235 5.87 5.94 12.93
CA MET A 235 6.61 5.52 11.74
C MET A 235 7.48 6.64 11.18
N VAL A 236 6.94 7.86 11.06
CA VAL A 236 7.71 9.04 10.63
C VAL A 236 8.89 9.27 11.57
N SER A 237 8.67 9.21 12.88
CA SER A 237 9.74 9.38 13.88
C SER A 237 10.86 8.34 13.69
N ILE A 238 10.50 7.07 13.48
CA ILE A 238 11.48 6.00 13.22
C ILE A 238 12.23 6.28 11.90
N ALA A 239 11.52 6.67 10.84
CA ALA A 239 12.11 6.96 9.53
C ALA A 239 13.10 8.13 9.59
N LEU A 240 12.76 9.20 10.32
CA LEU A 240 13.63 10.35 10.54
C LEU A 240 14.89 9.95 11.32
N VAL A 241 14.77 9.16 12.40
CA VAL A 241 15.95 8.71 13.15
C VAL A 241 16.81 7.76 12.31
N ASN A 242 16.19 6.86 11.54
CA ASN A 242 16.91 6.01 10.59
C ASN A 242 17.73 6.85 9.62
N ARG A 243 17.11 7.90 9.05
CA ARG A 243 17.73 8.76 8.03
C ARG A 243 18.81 9.70 8.57
N TYR A 244 18.51 10.44 9.63
CA TYR A 244 19.35 11.56 10.07
C TYR A 244 20.32 11.18 11.18
N VAL A 245 20.12 10.03 11.84
CA VAL A 245 21.00 9.57 12.91
C VAL A 245 21.72 8.27 12.53
N LEU A 246 21.00 7.24 12.09
CA LEU A 246 21.61 5.92 11.86
C LEU A 246 22.33 5.79 10.51
N VAL A 247 21.81 6.37 9.43
CA VAL A 247 22.48 6.35 8.13
C VAL A 247 23.86 7.03 8.18
N PRO A 248 24.04 8.20 8.81
CA PRO A 248 25.38 8.77 9.00
C PRO A 248 26.33 7.86 9.80
N ARG A 249 25.81 7.11 10.78
CA ARG A 249 26.60 6.16 11.58
C ARG A 249 27.12 4.97 10.79
N LEU A 250 26.59 4.67 9.60
CA LEU A 250 27.13 3.64 8.70
C LEU A 250 28.59 3.91 8.30
N ARG A 251 29.08 5.15 8.46
CA ARG A 251 30.50 5.49 8.23
C ARG A 251 31.42 5.08 9.37
N ILE A 252 30.89 4.94 10.59
CA ILE A 252 31.65 4.70 11.82
C ILE A 252 31.52 3.23 12.23
N ASP A 253 30.29 2.73 12.30
CA ASP A 253 29.96 1.34 12.64
C ASP A 253 29.00 0.78 11.58
N PRO A 254 29.52 0.28 10.45
CA PRO A 254 28.70 -0.24 9.36
C PRO A 254 27.81 -1.40 9.79
N ASP A 255 28.33 -2.32 10.63
CA ASP A 255 27.64 -3.55 10.96
C ASP A 255 26.53 -3.35 11.98
N GLY A 256 26.80 -2.62 13.07
CA GLY A 256 25.80 -2.30 14.08
C GLY A 256 24.72 -1.37 13.53
N ALA A 257 25.09 -0.32 12.80
CA ALA A 257 24.11 0.57 12.18
C ALA A 257 23.23 -0.16 11.16
N THR A 258 23.79 -1.05 10.32
CA THR A 258 23.02 -1.87 9.37
C THR A 258 21.98 -2.74 10.08
N ASN A 259 22.36 -3.41 11.17
CA ASN A 259 21.44 -4.28 11.91
C ASN A 259 20.33 -3.48 12.60
N THR A 260 20.67 -2.33 13.20
CA THR A 260 19.68 -1.46 13.85
C THR A 260 18.72 -0.84 12.85
N ILE A 261 19.21 -0.35 11.71
CA ILE A 261 18.35 0.16 10.62
C ILE A 261 17.41 -0.95 10.16
N ARG A 262 17.93 -2.16 9.89
CA ARG A 262 17.08 -3.29 9.48
C ARG A 262 15.97 -3.61 10.50
N ARG A 263 16.28 -3.68 11.79
CA ARG A 263 15.27 -3.96 12.84
C ARG A 263 14.20 -2.87 12.88
N ARG A 264 14.60 -1.60 12.77
CA ARG A 264 13.68 -0.46 12.74
C ARG A 264 12.84 -0.41 11.47
N THR A 265 13.40 -0.77 10.32
CA THR A 265 12.64 -0.93 9.08
C THR A 265 11.60 -2.05 9.19
N ILE A 266 11.94 -3.17 9.83
CA ILE A 266 10.95 -4.23 10.10
C ILE A 266 9.83 -3.70 11.00
N ALA A 267 10.18 -2.92 12.04
CA ALA A 267 9.19 -2.27 12.89
C ALA A 267 8.30 -1.28 12.10
N GLU A 268 8.86 -0.49 11.18
CA GLU A 268 8.08 0.37 10.27
C GLU A 268 7.11 -0.44 9.41
N VAL A 269 7.53 -1.58 8.85
CA VAL A 269 6.63 -2.47 8.09
C VAL A 269 5.50 -2.96 8.99
N VAL A 270 5.79 -3.46 10.20
CA VAL A 270 4.78 -3.95 11.13
C VAL A 270 3.79 -2.85 11.52
N LEU A 271 4.27 -1.65 11.82
CA LEU A 271 3.43 -0.49 12.11
C LEU A 271 2.57 -0.10 10.90
N GLY A 272 3.13 -0.14 9.69
CA GLY A 272 2.40 0.06 8.45
C GLY A 272 1.26 -0.94 8.28
N MET A 273 1.53 -2.22 8.51
CA MET A 273 0.52 -3.28 8.47
C MET A 273 -0.56 -3.09 9.55
N ALA A 274 -0.19 -2.59 10.73
CA ALA A 274 -1.14 -2.23 11.79
C ALA A 274 -2.03 -1.03 11.37
N ALA A 275 -1.45 0.01 10.77
CA ALA A 275 -2.20 1.14 10.22
C ALA A 275 -3.19 0.70 9.13
N LEU A 276 -2.79 -0.26 8.28
CA LEU A 276 -3.69 -0.90 7.32
C LEU A 276 -4.81 -1.70 8.01
N GLY A 277 -4.50 -2.38 9.12
CA GLY A 277 -5.48 -3.08 9.95
C GLY A 277 -6.55 -2.12 10.47
N LEU A 278 -6.12 -0.99 11.03
CA LEU A 278 -7.02 0.04 11.54
C LEU A 278 -7.96 0.56 10.46
N VAL A 279 -7.45 0.99 9.29
CA VAL A 279 -8.31 1.49 8.19
C VAL A 279 -9.19 0.41 7.58
N SER A 280 -8.76 -0.85 7.59
CA SER A 280 -9.60 -1.96 7.13
C SER A 280 -10.80 -2.20 8.06
N VAL A 281 -10.70 -1.82 9.33
CA VAL A 281 -11.77 -1.88 10.34
C VAL A 281 -12.62 -0.62 10.29
N PHE A 282 -12.05 0.57 10.52
CA PHE A 282 -12.83 1.79 10.62
C PHE A 282 -13.43 2.24 9.29
N GLY A 283 -12.85 1.82 8.15
CA GLY A 283 -13.44 2.06 6.83
C GLY A 283 -14.74 1.28 6.56
N MET A 284 -15.26 0.53 7.54
CA MET A 284 -16.60 -0.08 7.54
C MET A 284 -17.57 0.61 8.51
N LEU A 285 -17.11 1.63 9.24
CA LEU A 285 -17.89 2.37 10.23
C LEU A 285 -18.28 3.72 9.66
N ASP A 286 -19.37 4.29 10.17
CA ASP A 286 -19.77 5.65 9.84
C ASP A 286 -18.82 6.68 10.50
N PRO A 287 -18.49 7.79 9.82
CA PRO A 287 -17.59 8.82 10.36
C PRO A 287 -18.09 9.58 11.60
N VAL A 288 -19.40 9.53 11.84
CA VAL A 288 -20.13 10.22 12.93
C VAL A 288 -20.53 9.23 14.02
#